data_AF-A0A7L1JT16-F1
#
_entry.id   AF-A0A7L1JT16-F1
#
_cell.length_a   1.000
_cell.length_b   1.000
_cell.length_c   1.000
_cell.angle_alpha   90.00
_cell.angle_beta   90.00
_cell.angle_gamma   90.00
#
_symmetry.space_group_name_H-M   'P 1'
#
loop_
_entity.id
_entity.type
_entity.pdbx_description
1 polymer ?
#
loop_
_entity_poly.entity_id
_entity_poly.type
_entity_poly.pdbx_seq_one_letter_code
_entity_poly.pdbx_strand_id
1 'polypeptide(L)'
;QLVEVNGSPCLKLTEDEEKMTIPGTKTIYRLYDADGHPFMDLMALEEEPSPSVGQELAVRVLGRLGETSKVVATTVEPLHRTYFRDGQVCEPLPSLPEVRSHAQVSLNLLSPAHRRLHQPQPYPVAVTERLHGLLTELRQASQ
;
A
#
# COMPACT_ATOMS: atom_id res chain seq x y z
N GLN A 1 -11.81 -10.93 -1.75
CA GLN A 1 -12.94 -10.11 -2.27
C GLN A 1 -12.50 -9.57 -3.63
N LEU A 2 -13.40 -9.50 -4.60
CA LEU A 2 -13.08 -9.09 -5.97
C LEU A 2 -12.92 -7.56 -6.03
N VAL A 3 -11.86 -7.06 -6.66
CA VAL A 3 -11.57 -5.62 -6.77
C VAL A 3 -11.73 -5.07 -8.20
N GLU A 4 -11.78 -5.96 -9.20
CA GLU A 4 -11.95 -5.62 -10.60
C GLU A 4 -12.48 -6.84 -11.38
N VAL A 5 -13.32 -6.61 -12.39
CA VAL A 5 -13.77 -7.62 -13.35
C VAL A 5 -13.78 -7.04 -14.77
N ASN A 6 -13.11 -7.71 -15.72
CA ASN A 6 -13.03 -7.26 -17.11
C ASN A 6 -12.62 -5.77 -17.26
N GLY A 7 -11.64 -5.31 -16.47
CA GLY A 7 -11.19 -3.91 -16.45
C GLY A 7 -12.12 -2.94 -15.71
N SER A 8 -13.23 -3.41 -15.12
CA SER A 8 -14.18 -2.59 -14.37
C SER A 8 -13.93 -2.74 -12.86
N PRO A 9 -13.56 -1.68 -12.13
CA PRO A 9 -13.35 -1.73 -10.69
C PRO A 9 -14.62 -2.16 -9.93
N CYS A 10 -14.44 -2.96 -8.88
CA CYS A 10 -15.52 -3.45 -8.03
C CYS A 10 -15.36 -2.91 -6.61
N LEU A 11 -16.47 -2.42 -6.04
CA LEU A 11 -16.56 -1.96 -4.67
C LEU A 11 -17.62 -2.77 -3.92
N LYS A 12 -17.23 -3.39 -2.81
CA LYS A 12 -18.18 -3.97 -1.87
C LYS A 12 -18.60 -2.92 -0.84
N LEU A 13 -19.86 -2.52 -0.89
CA LEU A 13 -20.48 -1.68 0.12
C LEU A 13 -20.86 -2.48 1.38
N THR A 14 -20.81 -1.82 2.52
CA THR A 14 -21.19 -2.32 3.84
C THR A 14 -21.51 -1.13 4.72
N GLU A 15 -22.39 -1.31 5.71
CA GLU A 15 -22.73 -0.26 6.69
C GLU A 15 -21.51 0.20 7.49
N ASP A 16 -20.60 -0.73 7.76
CA ASP A 16 -19.31 -0.44 8.40
C ASP A 16 -18.27 -0.04 7.33
N GLU A 17 -17.94 1.26 7.30
CA GLU A 17 -16.99 1.81 6.33
C GLU A 17 -15.60 1.16 6.37
N GLU A 18 -15.15 0.70 7.55
CA GLU A 18 -13.85 0.04 7.70
C GLU A 18 -13.83 -1.34 7.03
N LYS A 19 -15.00 -1.93 6.80
CA LYS A 19 -15.15 -3.23 6.12
C LYS A 19 -15.31 -3.10 4.60
N MET A 20 -15.34 -1.88 4.06
CA MET A 20 -15.42 -1.66 2.63
C MET A 20 -14.12 -2.03 1.93
N THR A 21 -14.22 -2.61 0.72
CA THR A 21 -13.04 -2.85 -0.11
C THR A 21 -12.48 -1.56 -0.69
N ILE A 22 -11.18 -1.56 -0.99
CA ILE A 22 -10.58 -0.56 -1.87
C ILE A 22 -10.63 -1.10 -3.31
N PRO A 23 -11.30 -0.39 -4.25
CA PRO A 23 -11.54 -0.88 -5.61
C PRO A 23 -10.27 -0.88 -6.47
N GLY A 24 -10.37 -1.48 -7.66
CA GLY A 24 -9.37 -1.45 -8.72
C GLY A 24 -8.16 -2.36 -8.49
N THR A 25 -7.42 -2.66 -9.56
CA THR A 25 -6.10 -3.28 -9.46
C THR A 25 -5.08 -2.27 -8.94
N LYS A 26 -4.20 -2.69 -8.03
CA LYS A 26 -3.35 -1.79 -7.24
C LYS A 26 -1.90 -2.25 -7.17
N THR A 27 -1.00 -1.28 -7.14
CA THR A 27 0.40 -1.45 -6.75
C THR A 27 0.62 -0.85 -5.37
N ILE A 28 1.41 -1.53 -4.54
CA ILE A 28 1.74 -1.07 -3.18
C ILE A 28 3.20 -0.69 -3.13
N TYR A 29 3.47 0.48 -2.53
CA TYR A 29 4.80 1.00 -2.31
C TYR A 29 5.06 1.20 -0.82
N ARG A 30 6.25 0.86 -0.34
CA ARG A 30 6.74 1.23 0.97
C ARG A 30 7.62 2.46 0.86
N LEU A 31 7.30 3.47 1.67
CA LEU A 31 8.02 4.74 1.68
C LEU A 31 8.95 4.78 2.90
N TYR A 32 10.19 5.18 2.66
CA TYR A 32 11.24 5.28 3.68
C TYR A 32 11.62 6.73 3.96
N ASP A 33 11.97 6.99 5.22
CA ASP A 33 12.46 8.27 5.69
C ASP A 33 14.00 8.40 5.51
N ALA A 34 14.55 9.56 5.86
CA ALA A 34 15.99 9.81 5.75
C ALA A 34 16.85 8.91 6.65
N ASP A 35 16.27 8.34 7.70
CA ASP A 35 16.95 7.40 8.61
C ASP A 35 16.89 5.95 8.08
N GLY A 36 16.23 5.72 6.94
CA GLY A 36 16.10 4.41 6.33
C GLY A 36 15.05 3.51 6.98
N HIS A 37 14.15 4.08 7.81
CA HIS A 37 13.01 3.35 8.34
C HIS A 37 11.79 3.52 7.42
N PRO A 38 10.99 2.47 7.21
CA PRO A 38 9.73 2.62 6.52
C PRO A 38 8.74 3.35 7.44
N PHE A 39 8.11 4.40 6.92
CA PHE A 39 7.20 5.24 7.70
C PHE A 39 5.74 5.12 7.25
N MET A 40 5.48 4.59 6.06
CA MET A 40 4.13 4.24 5.59
C MET A 40 4.15 3.31 4.38
N ASP A 41 3.03 2.61 4.16
CA ASP A 41 2.75 1.93 2.90
C ASP A 41 1.68 2.72 2.13
N LEU A 42 1.88 2.86 0.83
CA LEU A 42 1.04 3.62 -0.10
C LEU A 42 0.44 2.67 -1.14
N MET A 43 -0.89 2.70 -1.27
CA MET A 43 -1.59 2.07 -2.38
C MET A 43 -1.83 3.08 -3.51
N ALA A 44 -1.48 2.69 -4.72
CA ALA A 44 -1.81 3.38 -5.96
C ALA A 44 -2.55 2.42 -6.89
N LEU A 45 -3.28 2.96 -7.86
CA LEU A 45 -3.79 2.18 -8.98
C LEU A 45 -2.61 1.62 -9.80
N GLU A 46 -2.78 0.45 -10.41
CA GLU A 46 -1.71 -0.22 -11.16
C GLU A 46 -1.19 0.63 -12.34
N GLU A 47 -2.07 1.38 -12.99
CA GLU A 47 -1.74 2.27 -14.10
C GLU A 47 -1.14 3.62 -13.69
N GLU A 48 -1.04 3.90 -12.38
CA GLU A 48 -0.35 5.10 -11.91
C GLU A 48 1.18 4.94 -12.03
N PRO A 49 1.90 6.01 -12.39
CA PRO A 49 3.35 5.99 -12.33
C PRO A 49 3.80 5.75 -10.89
N SER A 50 4.90 5.01 -10.72
CA SER A 50 5.54 4.85 -9.41
C SER A 50 5.88 6.22 -8.80
N PRO A 51 5.68 6.42 -7.49
CA PRO A 51 6.16 7.61 -6.81
C PRO A 51 7.67 7.80 -7.02
N SER A 52 8.09 9.04 -7.21
CA SER A 52 9.50 9.41 -7.35
C SER A 52 10.13 9.69 -5.99
N VAL A 53 11.37 9.24 -5.81
CA VAL A 53 12.20 9.61 -4.64
C VAL A 53 12.42 11.12 -4.62
N GLY A 54 12.34 11.73 -3.43
CA GLY A 54 12.59 13.16 -3.21
C GLY A 54 11.50 14.10 -3.73
N GLN A 55 10.43 13.57 -4.33
CA GLN A 55 9.30 14.36 -4.80
C GLN A 55 8.20 14.39 -3.74
N GLU A 56 7.58 15.55 -3.56
CA GLU A 56 6.40 15.70 -2.72
C GLU A 56 5.21 14.96 -3.34
N LEU A 57 4.56 14.12 -2.53
CA LEU A 57 3.40 13.33 -2.89
C LEU A 57 2.22 13.65 -1.97
N ALA A 58 1.07 13.96 -2.56
CA ALA A 58 -0.19 14.07 -1.85
C ALA A 58 -0.80 12.68 -1.61
N VAL A 59 -1.12 12.38 -0.35
CA VAL A 59 -1.64 11.08 0.07
C VAL A 59 -2.79 11.25 1.07
N ARG A 60 -3.69 10.27 1.12
CA ARG A 60 -4.76 10.21 2.12
C ARG A 60 -4.59 8.98 2.99
N VAL A 61 -4.34 9.19 4.27
CA VAL A 61 -4.14 8.10 5.24
C VAL A 61 -5.48 7.46 5.58
N LEU A 62 -5.56 6.13 5.44
CA LEU A 62 -6.77 5.37 5.75
C LEU A 62 -7.08 5.44 7.26
N GLY A 63 -8.37 5.47 7.59
CA GLY A 63 -8.83 5.60 8.99
C GLY A 63 -8.66 7.00 9.59
N ARG A 64 -8.18 7.99 8.82
CA ARG A 64 -8.18 9.41 9.22
C ARG A 64 -9.19 10.18 8.37
N LEU A 65 -9.98 11.04 9.01
CA LEU A 65 -11.01 11.82 8.33
C LEU A 65 -10.38 12.94 7.50
N GLY A 66 -10.66 12.94 6.20
CA GLY A 66 -10.70 14.13 5.34
C GLY A 66 -9.38 14.79 4.92
N GLU A 67 -8.28 14.57 5.64
CA GLU A 67 -7.05 15.36 5.43
C GLU A 67 -6.08 14.71 4.43
N THR A 68 -5.87 15.39 3.30
CA THR A 68 -4.73 15.13 2.42
C THR A 68 -3.44 15.56 3.15
N SER A 69 -2.49 14.64 3.23
CA SER A 69 -1.15 14.87 3.75
C SER A 69 -0.15 14.94 2.62
N LYS A 70 0.95 15.68 2.82
CA LYS A 70 2.08 15.72 1.89
C LYS A 70 3.26 14.98 2.50
N VAL A 71 3.86 14.08 1.73
CA VAL A 71 5.01 13.28 2.15
C VAL A 71 6.12 13.33 1.12
N VAL A 72 7.36 13.17 1.57
CA VAL A 72 8.54 13.05 0.71
C VAL A 72 9.30 11.82 1.16
N ALA A 73 9.45 10.84 0.26
CA ALA A 73 10.17 9.62 0.54
C ALA A 73 11.62 9.70 0.05
N THR A 74 12.56 9.17 0.82
CA THR A 74 13.97 9.04 0.42
C THR A 74 14.22 7.73 -0.33
N THR A 75 13.38 6.72 -0.11
CA THR A 75 13.33 5.48 -0.89
C THR A 75 11.88 5.08 -1.09
N VAL A 76 11.58 4.56 -2.29
CA VAL A 76 10.28 4.02 -2.66
C VAL A 76 10.50 2.57 -3.09
N GLU A 77 9.95 1.62 -2.34
CA GLU A 77 10.06 0.19 -2.63
C GLU A 77 8.72 -0.38 -3.11
N PRO A 78 8.61 -0.93 -4.33
CA PRO A 78 7.43 -1.69 -4.73
C PRO A 78 7.36 -3.02 -3.96
N LEU A 79 6.21 -3.30 -3.33
CA LEU A 79 6.04 -4.48 -2.47
C LEU A 79 5.50 -5.71 -3.22
N HIS A 80 4.80 -5.51 -4.33
CA HIS A 80 4.32 -6.62 -5.15
C HIS A 80 5.42 -7.11 -6.09
N ARG A 81 5.58 -8.43 -6.18
CA ARG A 81 6.44 -9.10 -7.17
C ARG A 81 5.66 -10.17 -7.93
N THR A 82 5.88 -10.28 -9.23
CA THR A 82 5.25 -11.31 -10.05
C THR A 82 6.07 -12.60 -9.98
N TYR A 83 5.58 -13.60 -9.27
CA TYR A 83 6.19 -14.95 -9.27
C TYR A 83 5.57 -15.89 -10.31
N PHE A 84 4.31 -15.65 -10.68
CA PHE A 84 3.56 -16.44 -11.65
C PHE A 84 2.90 -15.51 -12.66
N ARG A 85 3.04 -15.85 -13.95
CA ARG A 85 2.40 -15.16 -15.06
C ARG A 85 1.96 -16.18 -16.10
N ASP A 86 0.71 -16.11 -16.54
CA ASP A 86 0.14 -16.98 -17.57
C ASP A 86 0.38 -18.49 -17.32
N GLY A 87 0.23 -18.91 -16.06
CA GLY A 87 0.42 -20.30 -15.64
C GLY A 87 1.88 -20.76 -15.51
N GLN A 88 2.85 -19.86 -15.70
CA GLN A 88 4.29 -20.16 -15.60
C GLN A 88 4.94 -19.44 -14.43
N VAL A 89 5.91 -20.10 -13.79
CA VAL A 89 6.80 -19.49 -12.79
C VAL A 89 7.79 -18.59 -13.52
N CYS A 90 7.82 -17.30 -13.21
CA CYS A 90 8.73 -16.33 -13.84
C CYS A 90 9.92 -15.93 -12.94
N GLU A 91 9.85 -16.21 -11.64
CA GLU A 91 10.96 -15.97 -10.70
C GLU A 91 11.18 -17.19 -9.79
N PRO A 92 12.44 -17.53 -9.45
CA PRO A 92 12.71 -18.58 -8.47
C PRO A 92 12.16 -18.17 -7.10
N LEU A 93 11.52 -19.13 -6.40
CA LEU A 93 11.05 -18.90 -5.05
C LEU A 93 12.25 -18.77 -4.09
N PRO A 94 12.20 -17.84 -3.12
CA PRO A 94 13.28 -17.70 -2.14
C PRO A 94 13.38 -18.94 -1.25
N SER A 95 14.61 -19.29 -0.89
CA SER A 95 14.91 -20.36 0.05
C SER A 95 14.56 -19.98 1.49
N LEU A 96 14.41 -20.97 2.38
CA LEU A 96 14.13 -20.71 3.80
C LEU A 96 15.16 -19.78 4.49
N PRO A 97 16.48 -19.93 4.26
CA PRO A 97 17.47 -18.99 4.81
C PRO A 97 17.29 -17.55 4.30
N GLU A 98 16.95 -17.37 3.02
CA GLU A 98 16.70 -16.04 2.43
C GLU A 98 15.44 -15.41 3.03
N VAL A 99 14.34 -16.17 3.14
CA VAL A 99 13.10 -15.69 3.80
C VAL A 99 13.36 -15.30 5.25
N ARG A 100 14.11 -16.11 6.00
CA ARG A 100 14.50 -15.79 7.39
C ARG A 100 15.35 -14.53 7.47
N SER A 101 16.34 -14.40 6.59
CA SER A 101 17.21 -13.22 6.55
C SER A 101 16.41 -11.96 6.20
N HIS A 102 15.55 -12.03 5.20
CA HIS A 102 14.65 -10.96 4.82
C HIS A 102 13.78 -10.51 6.01
N ALA A 103 13.10 -11.45 6.68
CA ALA A 103 12.27 -11.12 7.85
C ALA A 103 13.07 -10.43 8.97
N GLN A 104 14.28 -10.93 9.28
CA GLN A 104 15.13 -10.33 10.30
C GLN A 104 15.58 -8.91 9.93
N VAL A 105 15.94 -8.68 8.67
CA VAL A 105 16.31 -7.36 8.15
C VAL A 105 15.11 -6.41 8.20
N SER A 106 13.95 -6.82 7.69
CA SER A 106 12.74 -5.98 7.71
C SER A 106 12.33 -5.57 9.13
N LEU A 107 12.38 -6.49 10.10
CA LEU A 107 12.08 -6.19 11.51
C LEU A 107 13.11 -5.25 12.15
N ASN A 108 14.38 -5.35 11.74
CA ASN A 108 15.43 -4.45 12.21
C ASN A 108 15.27 -3.03 11.64
N LEU A 109 14.78 -2.91 10.40
CA LEU A 109 14.47 -1.64 9.74
C LEU A 109 13.18 -0.97 10.23
N LEU A 110 12.26 -1.69 10.89
CA LEU A 110 11.08 -1.05 11.47
C LEU A 110 11.48 -0.10 12.59
N SER A 111 10.89 1.09 12.59
CA SER A 111 11.10 2.06 13.67
C SER A 111 10.71 1.44 15.04
N PRO A 112 11.39 1.81 16.13
CA PRO A 112 11.06 1.29 17.47
C PRO A 112 9.60 1.50 17.88
N ALA A 113 8.97 2.57 17.36
CA ALA A 113 7.58 2.91 17.67
C ALA A 113 6.58 1.88 17.12
N HIS A 114 6.85 1.29 15.95
CA HIS A 114 6.04 0.23 15.36
C HIS A 114 6.41 -1.16 15.92
N ARG A 115 7.66 -1.35 16.34
CA ARG A 115 8.18 -2.66 16.78
C ARG A 115 7.86 -3.00 18.24
N ARG A 116 7.54 -2.02 19.09
CA ARG A 116 7.30 -2.26 20.52
C ARG A 116 6.09 -3.17 20.77
N LEU A 117 6.19 -4.05 21.77
CA LEU A 117 5.12 -5.01 22.10
C LEU A 117 3.96 -4.37 22.87
N HIS A 118 4.22 -3.31 23.63
CA HIS A 118 3.19 -2.61 24.40
C HIS A 118 2.80 -1.31 23.70
N GLN A 119 1.50 -1.22 23.36
CA GLN A 119 0.88 -0.06 22.71
C GLN A 119 1.64 0.44 21.46
N PRO A 120 1.98 -0.39 20.45
CA PRO A 120 2.68 0.07 19.25
C PRO A 120 1.96 1.23 18.57
N GLN A 121 2.71 2.14 17.96
CA GLN A 121 2.09 3.15 17.09
C GLN A 121 1.55 2.48 15.83
N PRO A 122 0.30 2.76 15.41
CA PRO A 122 -0.24 2.23 14.16
C PRO A 122 0.64 2.60 12.98
N TYR A 123 0.95 1.61 12.13
CA TYR A 123 1.70 1.84 10.90
C TYR A 123 0.77 2.46 9.85
N PRO A 124 1.07 3.67 9.33
CA PRO A 124 0.17 4.33 8.38
C PRO A 124 0.09 3.59 7.05
N VAL A 125 -1.14 3.43 6.57
CA VAL A 125 -1.43 3.00 5.21
C VAL A 125 -2.20 4.11 4.52
N ALA A 126 -1.74 4.54 3.35
CA ALA A 126 -2.35 5.63 2.61
C ALA A 126 -2.74 5.20 1.19
N VAL A 127 -3.56 6.02 0.55
CA VAL A 127 -3.92 5.90 -0.87
C VAL A 127 -3.50 7.16 -1.63
N THR A 128 -3.19 7.01 -2.92
CA THR A 128 -3.02 8.15 -3.83
C THR A 128 -4.34 8.93 -3.99
N GLU A 129 -4.26 10.19 -4.40
CA GLU A 129 -5.45 11.00 -4.71
C GLU A 129 -6.31 10.36 -5.83
N ARG A 130 -5.70 9.73 -6.84
CA ARG A 130 -6.44 9.03 -7.91
C ARG A 130 -7.21 7.83 -7.38
N LEU A 131 -6.58 6.99 -6.55
CA LEU A 131 -7.25 5.85 -5.95
C LEU A 131 -8.37 6.28 -4.98
N HIS A 132 -8.15 7.35 -4.23
CA HIS A 132 -9.20 7.94 -3.39
C HIS A 132 -10.37 8.50 -4.21
N GLY A 133 -10.08 9.15 -5.33
CA GLY A 133 -11.08 9.63 -6.29
C GLY A 133 -11.96 8.48 -6.78
N LEU A 134 -11.36 7.38 -7.23
CA LEU A 134 -12.09 6.17 -7.65
C LEU A 134 -12.97 5.60 -6.53
N LEU A 135 -12.43 5.48 -5.32
CA LEU A 135 -13.20 5.01 -4.16
C LEU A 135 -14.43 5.90 -3.90
N THR A 136 -14.27 7.21 -4.00
CA THR A 136 -15.33 8.19 -3.74
C THR A 136 -16.39 8.16 -4.83
N GLU A 137 -15.98 8.09 -6.09
CA GLU A 137 -16.87 7.97 -7.25
C GLU A 137 -17.74 6.73 -7.16
N LEU A 138 -17.15 5.56 -6.90
CA LEU A 138 -17.90 4.30 -6.80
C LEU A 138 -18.82 4.27 -5.57
N ARG A 139 -18.42 4.92 -4.46
CA ARG A 139 -19.27 5.10 -3.28
C ARG A 139 -20.52 5.91 -3.63
N GLN A 140 -20.36 7.01 -4.35
CA GLN A 140 -21.47 7.89 -4.75
C GLN A 140 -22.38 7.26 -5.81
N ALA A 141 -21.82 6.55 -6.79
CA ALA A 141 -22.58 5.86 -7.84
C ALA A 141 -23.40 4.67 -7.32
N SER A 142 -23.08 4.18 -6.12
CA SER A 142 -23.76 3.05 -5.48
C SER A 142 -24.74 3.47 -4.38
N GLN A 143 -24.97 4.78 -4.21
CA GLN A 143 -26.03 5.37 -3.37
C GLN A 143 -27.26 5.69 -4.23
#